data_AF-A0A960TTQ7-F1
#
_entry.id   AF-A0A960TTQ7-F1
#
_cell.length_a   1.000
_cell.length_b   1.000
_cell.length_c   1.000
_cell.angle_alpha   90.00
_cell.angle_beta   90.00
_cell.angle_gamma   90.00
#
_symmetry.space_group_name_H-M   'P 1'
#
loop_
_entity.id
_entity.type
_entity.pdbx_description
1 polymer ?
#
loop_
_entity_poly.entity_id
_entity_poly.type
_entity_poly.pdbx_seq_one_letter_code
_entity_poly.pdbx_strand_id
1 'polypeptide(L)'
;MSAHKEQPMTCADCRAHMQDYLDETLPRVEATRFFLHVRACEGCADELEEFKALYGMLGSLPAVEAPADFDAAVLQSIPYEAYRAMEPIRRERVPVLLEPESLPAPLRAGATRIAGLAVAAVALGLTAAGRL
;
A
#
# COMPACT_ATOMS: atom_id res chain seq x y z
N MET A 1 -15.17 26.54 -13.54
CA MET A 1 -16.11 25.60 -12.88
C MET A 1 -17.28 25.41 -13.82
N SER A 2 -17.12 24.51 -14.79
CA SER A 2 -18.13 24.30 -15.83
C SER A 2 -19.20 23.35 -15.30
N ALA A 3 -20.46 23.77 -15.43
CA ALA A 3 -21.63 22.98 -15.13
C ALA A 3 -21.66 21.70 -15.98
N HIS A 4 -21.15 20.59 -15.43
CA HIS A 4 -21.56 19.26 -15.89
C HIS A 4 -23.03 19.10 -15.50
N LYS A 5 -23.90 19.40 -16.45
CA LYS A 5 -25.31 18.98 -16.41
C LYS A 5 -25.30 17.49 -16.03
N GLU A 6 -25.92 17.15 -14.91
CA GLU A 6 -26.03 15.80 -14.37
C GLU A 6 -26.76 14.90 -15.36
N GLN A 7 -26.02 14.38 -16.35
CA GLN A 7 -26.60 13.43 -17.29
C GLN A 7 -26.88 12.13 -16.54
N PRO A 8 -28.08 11.53 -16.69
CA PRO A 8 -28.36 10.23 -16.12
C PRO A 8 -27.38 9.21 -16.70
N MET A 9 -26.87 8.31 -15.86
CA MET A 9 -25.94 7.27 -16.28
C MET A 9 -26.65 6.31 -17.25
N THR A 10 -25.98 5.95 -18.34
CA THR A 10 -26.49 4.97 -19.30
C THR A 10 -26.11 3.54 -18.89
N CYS A 11 -26.76 2.52 -19.45
CA CYS A 11 -26.38 1.12 -19.18
C CYS A 11 -24.94 0.82 -19.64
N ALA A 12 -24.47 1.48 -20.70
CA ALA A 12 -23.10 1.32 -21.18
C ALA A 12 -22.08 1.88 -20.18
N ASP A 13 -22.35 3.06 -19.62
CA ASP A 13 -21.52 3.66 -18.57
C ASP A 13 -21.56 2.82 -17.29
N CYS A 14 -22.74 2.31 -16.92
CA CYS A 14 -22.91 1.45 -15.75
C CYS A 14 -22.06 0.18 -15.87
N ARG A 15 -22.13 -0.53 -17.00
CA ARG A 15 -21.27 -1.71 -17.25
C ARG A 15 -19.79 -1.38 -17.22
N ALA A 16 -19.38 -0.25 -17.81
CA ALA A 16 -17.98 0.17 -17.80
C ALA A 16 -17.44 0.43 -16.38
N HIS A 17 -18.29 0.89 -15.45
CA HIS A 17 -17.94 1.17 -14.06
C HIS A 17 -18.19 0.02 -13.09
N MET A 18 -18.68 -1.13 -13.56
CA MET A 18 -19.11 -2.21 -12.69
C MET A 18 -17.97 -2.81 -11.87
N GLN A 19 -16.81 -3.01 -12.50
CA GLN A 19 -15.62 -3.52 -11.81
C GLN A 19 -15.09 -2.50 -10.80
N ASP A 20 -14.93 -1.24 -11.19
CA ASP A 20 -14.47 -0.17 -10.29
C ASP A 20 -15.40 -0.01 -9.07
N TYR A 21 -16.70 -0.23 -9.25
CA TYR A 21 -17.68 -0.21 -8.17
C TYR A 21 -17.48 -1.39 -7.19
N LEU A 22 -17.27 -2.60 -7.71
CA LEU A 22 -17.02 -3.80 -6.90
C LEU A 22 -15.67 -3.75 -6.17
N ASP A 23 -14.66 -3.13 -6.79
CA ASP A 23 -13.33 -2.94 -6.22
C ASP A 23 -13.26 -1.73 -5.25
N GLU A 24 -14.38 -1.03 -5.04
CA GLU A 24 -14.50 0.18 -4.20
C GLU A 24 -13.58 1.34 -4.64
N THR A 25 -13.18 1.38 -5.90
CA THR A 25 -12.29 2.42 -6.46
C THR A 25 -13.04 3.53 -7.20
N LEU A 26 -14.32 3.32 -7.51
CA LEU A 26 -15.14 4.30 -8.20
C LEU A 26 -15.37 5.56 -7.34
N PRO A 27 -15.14 6.79 -7.85
CA PRO A 27 -15.31 7.98 -7.03
C PRO A 27 -16.78 8.17 -6.61
N ARG A 28 -16.98 8.83 -5.47
CA ARG A 28 -18.26 8.85 -4.75
C ARG A 28 -19.46 9.32 -5.59
N VAL A 29 -19.25 10.30 -6.47
CA VAL A 29 -20.32 10.87 -7.30
C VAL A 29 -20.77 9.84 -8.34
N GLU A 30 -19.82 9.19 -8.99
CA GLU A 30 -20.02 8.13 -9.97
C GLU A 30 -20.63 6.89 -9.32
N ALA A 31 -20.15 6.49 -8.14
CA ALA A 31 -20.72 5.38 -7.37
C ALA A 31 -22.20 5.63 -6.99
N THR A 32 -22.56 6.87 -6.65
CA THR A 32 -23.95 7.24 -6.38
C THR A 32 -24.80 7.13 -7.64
N ARG A 33 -24.30 7.60 -8.79
CA ARG A 33 -25.00 7.51 -10.08
C ARG A 33 -25.17 6.05 -10.53
N PHE A 34 -24.13 5.24 -10.37
CA PHE A 34 -24.16 3.80 -10.62
C PHE A 34 -25.23 3.12 -9.78
N PHE A 35 -25.22 3.35 -8.46
CA PHE A 35 -26.22 2.79 -7.55
C PHE A 35 -27.65 3.16 -7.94
N LEU A 36 -27.89 4.43 -8.30
CA LEU A 36 -29.20 4.88 -8.76
C LEU A 36 -29.63 4.20 -10.07
N HIS A 37 -28.70 4.01 -11.01
CA HIS A 37 -28.98 3.32 -12.27
C HIS A 37 -29.31 1.85 -12.06
N VAL A 38 -28.47 1.12 -11.33
CA VAL A 38 -28.67 -0.31 -11.02
C VAL A 38 -30.01 -0.55 -10.33
N ARG A 39 -30.40 0.32 -9.40
CA ARG A 39 -31.69 0.23 -8.72
C ARG A 39 -32.89 0.41 -9.67
N ALA A 40 -32.71 1.13 -10.78
CA ALA A 40 -33.77 1.46 -11.72
C ALA A 40 -33.79 0.55 -12.97
N CYS A 41 -32.73 -0.22 -13.22
CA CYS A 41 -32.56 -1.06 -14.40
C CYS A 41 -32.34 -2.52 -14.01
N GLU A 42 -33.35 -3.37 -14.22
CA GLU A 42 -33.28 -4.80 -13.91
C GLU A 42 -32.09 -5.49 -14.57
N GLY A 43 -31.81 -5.23 -15.85
CA GLY A 43 -30.67 -5.86 -16.54
C GLY A 43 -29.30 -5.52 -15.93
N CYS A 44 -29.09 -4.28 -15.47
CA CYS A 44 -27.86 -3.91 -14.79
C CYS A 44 -27.80 -4.41 -13.34
N ALA A 45 -28.96 -4.64 -12.70
CA ALA A 45 -29.03 -5.28 -11.39
C ALA A 45 -28.68 -6.77 -11.48
N ASP A 46 -29.25 -7.48 -12.45
CA ASP A 46 -28.96 -8.90 -12.68
C ASP A 46 -27.47 -9.11 -12.99
N GLU A 47 -26.89 -8.28 -13.88
CA GLU A 47 -25.47 -8.34 -14.20
C GLU A 47 -24.59 -8.09 -12.97
N LEU A 48 -24.93 -7.10 -12.12
CA LEU A 48 -24.19 -6.85 -10.88
C LEU A 48 -24.26 -8.05 -9.92
N GLU A 49 -25.41 -8.70 -9.79
CA GLU A 49 -25.56 -9.88 -8.94
C GLU A 49 -24.78 -11.09 -9.50
N GLU A 50 -24.72 -11.27 -10.82
CA GLU A 50 -23.86 -12.28 -11.46
C GLU A 50 -22.38 -12.05 -11.14
N PHE A 51 -21.90 -10.80 -11.23
CA PHE A 51 -20.54 -10.45 -10.84
C PHE A 51 -20.29 -10.71 -9.35
N LYS A 52 -21.20 -10.31 -8.45
CA LYS A 52 -21.07 -10.59 -7.00
C LYS A 52 -21.02 -12.09 -6.71
N ALA A 53 -21.84 -12.88 -7.39
CA ALA A 53 -21.83 -14.33 -7.26
C ALA A 53 -20.48 -14.93 -7.70
N LEU A 54 -19.92 -14.45 -8.82
CA LEU A 54 -18.59 -14.85 -9.28
C LEU A 54 -17.49 -14.50 -8.27
N TYR A 55 -17.49 -13.26 -7.75
CA TYR A 55 -16.54 -12.83 -6.71
C TYR A 55 -16.70 -13.65 -5.43
N GLY A 56 -17.93 -13.98 -5.03
CA GLY A 56 -18.19 -14.86 -3.90
C GLY A 56 -17.61 -16.26 -4.10
N MET A 57 -17.75 -16.83 -5.30
CA MET A 57 -17.14 -18.13 -5.62
C MET A 57 -15.61 -18.06 -5.58
N LEU A 58 -14.99 -17.02 -6.16
CA LEU A 58 -13.54 -16.82 -6.11
C LEU A 58 -13.04 -16.60 -4.68
N GLY A 59 -13.77 -15.84 -3.88
CA GLY A 59 -13.46 -15.61 -2.46
C GLY A 59 -13.66 -16.85 -1.59
N SER A 60 -14.40 -17.86 -2.06
CA SER A 60 -14.56 -19.14 -1.37
C SER A 60 -13.41 -20.11 -1.59
N LEU A 61 -12.46 -19.78 -2.49
CA LEU A 61 -11.26 -20.58 -2.68
C LEU A 61 -10.47 -20.65 -1.38
N PRO A 62 -9.92 -21.82 -1.02
CA PRO A 62 -9.15 -21.96 0.20
C PRO A 62 -7.93 -21.04 0.15
N ALA A 63 -7.62 -20.43 1.29
CA ALA A 63 -6.36 -19.73 1.46
C ALA A 63 -5.21 -20.72 1.23
N VAL A 64 -4.31 -20.39 0.32
CA VAL A 64 -3.10 -21.16 0.07
C VAL A 64 -1.99 -20.50 0.87
N GLU A 65 -1.52 -21.19 1.90
CA GLU A 65 -0.34 -20.75 2.64
C GLU A 65 0.88 -20.74 1.71
N ALA A 66 1.64 -19.65 1.78
CA ALA A 66 2.90 -19.57 1.08
C ALA A 66 3.87 -20.64 1.63
N PRO A 67 4.74 -21.23 0.78
CA PRO A 67 5.83 -22.08 1.26
C PRO A 67 6.67 -21.37 2.33
N ALA A 68 7.20 -22.12 3.29
CA ALA A 68 7.96 -21.55 4.42
C ALA A 68 9.19 -20.73 3.98
N ASP A 69 9.71 -20.98 2.79
CA ASP A 69 10.86 -20.31 2.18
C ASP A 69 10.47 -19.27 1.12
N PHE A 70 9.18 -18.96 0.96
CA PHE A 70 8.68 -18.06 -0.08
C PHE A 70 9.40 -16.71 -0.09
N ASP A 71 9.53 -16.06 1.07
CA ASP A 71 10.21 -14.77 1.18
C ASP A 71 11.69 -14.87 0.76
N ALA A 72 12.36 -15.95 1.17
CA ALA A 72 13.76 -16.18 0.80
C ALA A 72 13.91 -16.42 -0.71
N ALA A 73 13.01 -17.21 -1.30
CA ALA A 73 12.98 -17.47 -2.73
C ALA A 73 12.70 -16.20 -3.55
N VAL A 74 11.74 -15.37 -3.11
CA VAL A 74 11.45 -14.07 -3.73
C VAL A 74 12.67 -13.16 -3.66
N LEU A 75 13.28 -13.00 -2.48
CA LEU A 75 14.46 -12.15 -2.32
C LEU A 75 15.65 -12.62 -3.15
N GLN A 76 15.84 -13.93 -3.31
CA GLN A 76 16.88 -14.50 -4.19
C GLN A 76 16.60 -14.27 -5.68
N SER A 77 15.32 -14.21 -6.07
CA SER A 77 14.93 -13.95 -7.46
C SER A 77 15.12 -12.48 -7.87
N ILE A 78 15.21 -11.55 -6.90
CA ILE A 78 15.45 -10.14 -7.18
C ILE A 78 16.92 -9.97 -7.58
N PRO A 79 17.23 -9.52 -8.81
CA PRO A 79 18.59 -9.19 -9.20
C PRO A 79 19.02 -7.92 -8.47
N TYR A 80 19.57 -8.07 -7.27
CA TYR A 80 19.89 -6.94 -6.38
C TYR A 80 20.82 -5.92 -7.04
N GLU A 81 21.68 -6.35 -7.95
CA GLU A 81 22.54 -5.46 -8.73
C GLU A 81 21.77 -4.58 -9.72
N ALA A 82 20.83 -5.18 -10.46
CA ALA A 82 19.94 -4.41 -11.34
C ALA A 82 19.02 -3.51 -10.52
N TYR A 83 18.56 -3.99 -9.36
CA TYR A 83 17.85 -3.16 -8.40
C TYR A 83 18.73 -1.97 -7.99
N ARG A 84 19.96 -2.15 -7.51
CA ARG A 84 20.86 -1.05 -7.13
C ARG A 84 21.14 -0.08 -8.27
N ALA A 85 21.29 -0.55 -9.51
CA ALA A 85 21.50 0.31 -10.66
C ALA A 85 20.36 1.32 -10.90
N MET A 86 19.14 1.02 -10.41
CA MET A 86 17.99 1.93 -10.47
C MET A 86 17.94 2.97 -9.32
N GLU A 87 18.96 3.02 -8.47
CA GLU A 87 19.04 3.95 -7.33
C GLU A 87 18.86 5.44 -7.70
N PRO A 88 19.44 5.96 -8.80
CA PRO A 88 19.25 7.36 -9.18
C PRO A 88 17.78 7.73 -9.45
N ILE A 89 17.00 6.80 -10.00
CA ILE A 89 15.57 6.99 -10.30
C ILE A 89 14.72 6.95 -9.02
N ARG A 90 15.16 6.18 -8.01
CA ARG A 90 14.38 5.97 -6.78
C ARG A 90 14.64 7.02 -5.71
N ARG A 91 15.87 7.55 -5.61
CA ARG A 91 16.24 8.54 -4.57
C ARG A 91 15.33 9.78 -4.59
N GLU A 92 14.85 10.18 -5.76
CA GLU A 92 13.95 11.33 -5.90
C GLU A 92 12.55 11.07 -5.32
N ARG A 93 12.06 9.83 -5.35
CA ARG A 93 10.72 9.44 -4.90
C ARG A 93 10.68 8.85 -3.49
N VAL A 94 11.78 8.25 -3.03
CA VAL A 94 11.88 7.60 -1.73
C VAL A 94 13.08 8.19 -1.00
N PRO A 95 12.89 9.25 -0.18
CA PRO A 95 13.99 9.83 0.57
C PRO A 95 14.56 8.79 1.53
N VAL A 96 15.86 8.50 1.40
CA VAL A 96 16.57 7.58 2.28
C VAL A 96 16.84 8.31 3.60
N LEU A 97 15.99 8.09 4.59
CA LEU A 97 16.03 8.79 5.88
C LEU A 97 17.24 8.43 6.78
N LEU A 98 18.08 7.48 6.36
CA LEU A 98 19.20 6.95 7.13
C LEU A 98 20.58 7.46 6.68
N GLU A 99 20.63 8.34 5.69
CA GLU A 99 21.89 8.97 5.30
C GLU A 99 22.33 9.99 6.35
N PRO A 100 23.64 10.15 6.62
CA PRO A 100 24.11 11.12 7.59
C PRO A 100 23.56 12.52 7.32
N GLU A 101 23.30 12.86 6.06
CA GLU A 101 22.82 14.18 5.62
C GLU A 101 21.32 14.37 5.80
N SER A 102 20.53 13.30 5.87
CA SER A 102 19.09 13.35 6.16
C SER A 102 18.77 13.44 7.65
N LEU A 103 19.76 13.23 8.52
CA LEU A 103 19.58 13.35 9.97
C LEU A 103 19.59 14.82 10.43
N PRO A 104 18.75 15.19 11.42
CA PRO A 104 18.83 16.49 12.08
C PRO A 104 20.25 16.82 12.54
N ALA A 105 20.67 18.08 12.38
CA ALA A 105 21.98 18.59 12.80
C ALA A 105 22.47 18.10 14.19
N PRO A 106 21.64 18.05 15.26
CA PRO A 106 22.09 17.52 16.53
C PRO A 106 22.49 16.03 16.48
N LEU A 107 21.83 15.20 15.68
CA LEU A 107 22.15 13.77 15.53
C LEU A 107 23.37 13.51 14.63
N ARG A 108 23.74 14.49 13.81
CA ARG A 108 24.96 14.46 12.99
C ARG A 108 26.22 14.81 13.78
N ALA A 109 26.08 15.59 14.86
CA ALA A 109 27.22 16.04 15.64
C ALA A 109 28.00 14.87 16.25
N GLY A 110 29.33 14.86 16.09
CA GLY A 110 30.18 13.83 16.71
C GLY A 110 30.01 13.76 18.23
N ALA A 111 29.77 14.91 18.88
CA ALA A 111 29.57 15.01 20.31
C ALA A 111 28.33 14.25 20.82
N THR A 112 27.21 14.26 20.07
CA THR A 112 26.00 13.54 20.48
C THR A 112 26.16 12.03 20.34
N ARG A 113 26.89 11.57 19.31
CA ARG A 113 27.23 10.14 19.15
C ARG A 113 28.15 9.65 20.29
N ILE A 114 29.17 10.44 20.63
CA ILE A 114 30.08 10.13 21.74
C ILE A 114 29.33 10.13 23.07
N ALA A 115 28.46 11.11 23.31
CA ALA A 115 27.64 11.17 24.52
C ALA A 115 26.70 9.95 24.63
N GLY A 116 26.04 9.57 23.54
CA GLY A 116 25.19 8.37 23.49
C GLY A 116 25.97 7.08 23.80
N LEU A 117 27.16 6.91 23.21
CA LEU A 117 28.03 5.77 23.48
C LEU A 117 28.51 5.74 24.94
N ALA A 118 28.87 6.89 25.51
CA ALA A 118 29.29 6.99 26.90
C ALA A 118 28.14 6.61 27.85
N VAL A 119 26.91 7.10 27.61
CA VAL A 119 25.73 6.73 28.40
C VAL A 119 25.45 5.23 28.30
N ALA A 120 25.51 4.65 27.10
CA ALA A 120 25.31 3.21 26.91
C ALA A 120 26.39 2.37 27.63
N ALA A 121 27.66 2.77 27.55
CA ALA A 121 28.76 2.10 28.23
C ALA A 121 28.63 2.18 29.76
N VAL A 122 28.19 3.33 30.31
CA VAL A 122 27.93 3.49 31.74
C VAL A 122 26.75 2.63 32.18
N ALA A 123 25.65 2.59 31.42
CA ALA A 123 24.50 1.75 31.71
C ALA A 123 24.85 0.24 31.68
N LEU A 124 25.65 -0.19 30.69
CA LEU A 124 26.19 -1.56 30.62
C LEU A 124 27.16 -1.86 31.79
N GLY A 125 28.01 -0.90 32.16
CA GLY A 125 28.91 -1.03 33.30
C GLY A 125 28.16 -1.13 34.64
N LEU A 126 27.10 -0.35 34.84
CA LEU A 126 26.26 -0.39 36.03
C LEU A 126 25.43 -1.66 36.13
N THR A 127 24.92 -2.18 35.00
CA THR A 127 24.21 -3.47 34.96
C THR A 127 25.15 -4.66 35.13
N ALA A 128 26.40 -4.57 34.68
CA ALA A 128 27.45 -5.56 34.92
C ALA A 128 27.97 -5.51 36.38
N ALA A 129 28.11 -4.31 36.96
CA ALA A 129 28.54 -4.12 38.35
C ALA A 129 27.43 -4.39 39.38
N GLY A 130 26.16 -4.27 38.97
CA GLY A 130 24.97 -4.57 39.78
C GLY A 130 24.50 -6.02 39.68
N ARG A 131 25.26 -6.93 39.06
CA ARG A 131 25.05 -8.38 39.17
C ARG A 131 25.98 -8.96 40.25
N LEU A 132 25.53 -8.84 41.49
CA LEU A 132 25.76 -9.76 42.61
C LEU A 132 24.53 -9.72 43.51
#